data_AF-A0A7W7HRG9-F1
#
_entry.id   AF-A0A7W7HRG9-F1
#
_cell.length_a   1.000
_cell.length_b   1.000
_cell.length_c   1.000
_cell.angle_alpha   90.00
_cell.angle_beta   90.00
_cell.angle_gamma   90.00
#
_symmetry.space_group_name_H-M   'P 1'
#
loop_
_entity.id
_entity.type
_entity.pdbx_description
1 polymer ?
#
loop_
_entity_poly.entity_id
_entity_poly.type
_entity_poly.pdbx_seq_one_letter_code
_entity_poly.pdbx_strand_id
1 'polypeptide(L)' 'MAKIYRVRPASAGGPCAVRHPEHGELVVPNPAQQFTADDPLVRAYPWLFVADADTADQAAVETATRRPGEQRGRRG' A
#
# COMPACT_ATOMS: atom_id res chain seq x y z
N MET A 1 -3.25 13.02 -16.65
CA MET A 1 -4.06 12.56 -15.50
C MET A 1 -3.21 12.70 -14.24
N ALA A 2 -3.72 13.33 -13.19
CA ALA A 2 -3.02 13.41 -11.91
C ALA A 2 -2.97 12.02 -11.26
N LYS A 3 -1.80 11.59 -10.78
CA LYS A 3 -1.65 10.34 -10.05
C LYS A 3 -2.10 10.56 -8.60
N ILE A 4 -3.06 9.76 -8.16
CA ILE A 4 -3.54 9.74 -6.77
C ILE A 4 -2.78 8.64 -6.03
N TYR A 5 -2.31 8.96 -4.82
CA TYR A 5 -1.62 8.07 -3.91
C TYR A 5 -2.45 7.84 -2.65
N ARG A 6 -2.37 6.63 -2.11
CA ARG A 6 -2.94 6.26 -0.80
C ARG A 6 -1.86 5.67 0.08
N VAL A 7 -2.07 5.69 1.39
CA VAL A 7 -1.16 5.04 2.35
C VAL A 7 -1.27 3.53 2.17
N ARG A 8 -0.12 2.84 2.15
CA ARG A 8 -0.10 1.38 2.11
C ARG A 8 -0.81 0.81 3.34
N PRO A 9 -1.65 -0.23 3.19
CA PRO A 9 -2.23 -0.91 4.34
C PRO A 9 -1.09 -1.49 5.19
N ALA A 10 -1.10 -1.20 6.49
CA ALA A 10 -0.14 -1.77 7.41
C ALA A 10 -0.36 -3.28 7.49
N SER A 11 0.42 -4.05 6.74
CA SER A 11 0.49 -5.49 6.90
C SER A 11 1.11 -5.79 8.28
N ALA A 12 0.24 -6.04 9.27
CA ALA A 12 0.53 -6.48 10.63
C ALA A 12 1.23 -5.49 11.60
N GLY A 13 1.58 -4.26 11.20
CA GLY A 13 2.42 -3.35 12.02
C GLY A 13 1.75 -2.14 12.68
N GLY A 14 0.45 -1.91 12.48
CA GLY A 14 -0.21 -0.67 12.92
C GLY A 14 0.22 0.57 12.11
N PRO A 15 -0.37 1.74 12.36
CA PRO A 15 -0.11 2.94 11.57
C PRO A 15 1.32 3.46 11.78
N CYS A 16 2.07 3.63 10.68
CA CYS A 16 3.40 4.26 10.72
C CYS A 16 3.28 5.78 10.88
N ALA A 17 3.66 6.29 12.05
CA ALA A 17 3.87 7.72 12.24
C ALA A 17 5.18 8.14 11.55
N VAL A 18 5.13 9.22 10.78
CA VAL A 18 6.30 9.83 10.11
C VAL A 18 6.41 11.30 10.47
N ARG A 19 7.56 11.91 10.21
CA ARG A 19 7.77 13.34 10.50
C ARG A 19 7.45 14.17 9.26
N HIS A 20 6.56 15.16 9.37
CA HIS A 20 6.24 16.03 8.25
C HIS A 20 7.49 16.80 7.81
N PRO A 21 7.94 16.71 6.55
CA PRO A 21 9.23 17.28 6.15
C PRO A 21 9.22 18.81 6.13
N GLU A 22 8.05 19.45 6.01
CA GLU A 22 7.95 20.92 5.98
C GLU A 22 7.79 21.55 7.37
N HIS A 23 7.15 20.85 8.31
CA HIS A 23 6.78 21.42 9.62
C HIS A 23 7.47 20.72 10.80
N GLY A 24 8.09 19.56 10.57
CA GLY A 24 8.78 18.80 11.60
C GLY A 24 7.85 18.12 12.63
N GLU A 25 6.54 18.18 12.43
CA GLU A 25 5.55 17.55 13.32
C GLU A 25 5.44 16.04 13.05
N LEU A 26 5.06 15.27 14.07
CA LEU A 26 4.77 13.86 13.89
C LEU A 26 3.35 13.70 13.33
N VAL A 27 3.21 13.08 12.17
CA VAL A 27 1.94 12.86 11.50
C VAL A 27 1.70 11.38 11.28
N VAL A 28 0.44 10.96 11.38
CA VAL A 28 -0.02 9.61 11.03
C VAL A 28 -0.89 9.75 9.79
N PRO A 29 -0.36 9.43 8.59
CA PRO A 29 -1.12 9.56 7.36
C PRO A 29 -2.36 8.66 7.38
N ASN A 30 -3.52 9.24 7.12
CA ASN A 30 -4.79 8.51 7.11
C ASN A 30 -4.90 7.68 5.81
N PRO A 31 -5.06 6.34 5.88
CA PRO A 31 -5.24 5.51 4.69
C PRO A 31 -6.48 5.83 3.86
N ALA A 32 -7.50 6.44 4.46
CA ALA A 32 -8.70 6.89 3.75
C ALA A 32 -8.50 8.22 3.01
N GLN A 33 -7.41 8.94 3.29
CA GLN A 33 -7.06 10.19 2.64
C GLN A 33 -6.34 9.93 1.32
N GLN A 34 -6.61 10.80 0.34
CA GLN A 34 -5.95 10.80 -0.97
C GLN A 34 -4.85 11.85 -0.99
N PHE A 35 -3.72 11.49 -1.59
CA PHE A 35 -2.53 12.33 -1.72
C PHE A 35 -2.16 12.49 -3.20
N THR A 36 -1.44 13.56 -3.52
CA THR A 36 -0.93 13.82 -4.88
C THR A 36 0.55 13.53 -4.97
N ALA A 37 1.08 13.40 -6.20
CA ALA A 37 2.52 13.24 -6.43
C ALA A 37 3.37 14.42 -5.91
N ASP A 38 2.74 15.59 -5.77
CA ASP A 38 3.39 16.82 -5.31
C ASP A 38 3.35 16.98 -3.79
N ASP A 39 2.64 16.10 -3.08
CA ASP A 39 2.54 16.13 -1.63
C ASP A 39 3.92 15.88 -0.99
N PRO A 40 4.35 16.71 -0.03
CA PRO A 40 5.65 16.58 0.62
C PRO A 40 5.84 15.22 1.29
N LEU A 41 4.78 14.62 1.84
CA LEU A 41 4.85 13.30 2.46
C LEU A 41 5.09 12.20 1.41
N VAL A 42 4.44 12.29 0.25
CA VAL A 42 4.62 11.33 -0.85
C VAL A 42 6.04 11.38 -1.40
N ARG A 43 6.61 12.59 -1.53
CA ARG A 43 7.98 12.79 -1.99
C ARG A 43 9.03 12.31 -0.98
N ALA A 44 8.82 12.57 0.30
CA ALA A 44 9.77 12.20 1.36
C ALA A 44 9.70 10.70 1.72
N TYR A 45 8.52 10.09 1.67
CA TYR A 45 8.27 8.73 2.11
C TYR A 45 7.58 7.88 1.01
N PRO A 46 8.17 7.71 -0.18
CA PRO A 46 7.53 7.02 -1.30
C PRO A 46 7.18 5.56 -0.99
N TRP A 47 7.88 4.93 -0.04
CA TRP A 47 7.61 3.57 0.43
C TRP A 47 6.32 3.46 1.26
N LEU A 48 5.83 4.57 1.83
CA LEU A 48 4.60 4.61 2.63
C LEU A 48 3.34 4.70 1.77
N PHE A 49 3.49 5.14 0.52
CA PHE A 49 2.37 5.38 -0.39
C PHE A 49 2.34 4.36 -1.54
N VAL A 50 1.15 4.16 -2.10
CA VAL A 50 0.88 3.34 -3.28
C VAL A 50 -0.02 4.14 -4.22
N ALA A 51 0.23 4.06 -5.52
CA ALA A 51 -0.63 4.71 -6.50
C ALA A 51 -1.98 3.98 -6.57
N ASP A 52 -3.08 4.73 -6.65
CA ASP A 52 -4.44 4.18 -6.69
C ASP A 52 -4.63 3.17 -7.84
N ALA A 53 -4.00 3.45 -8.99
CA ALA A 53 -3.98 2.57 -10.16
C ALA A 53 -3.24 1.23 -9.93
N ASP A 54 -2.35 1.16 -8.95
CA ASP A 54 -1.54 -0.02 -8.62
C ASP A 54 -2.26 -0.95 -7.61
N THR A 55 -3.14 -0.38 -6.79
CA THR A 55 -3.96 -1.15 -5.82
C THR A 55 -4.94 -2.13 -6.48
N ALA A 56 -5.36 -1.88 -7.73
CA ALA A 56 -6.19 -2.82 -8.48
C ALA A 56 -5.44 -4.14 -8.79
N ASP A 57 -4.11 -4.09 -8.88
CA ASP A 57 -3.27 -5.25 -9.20
C ASP A 57 -2.97 -6.09 -7.94
N GLN A 58 -2.81 -5.46 -6.77
CA GLN A 58 -2.53 -6.21 -5.53
C GLN A 58 -3.73 -7.02 -5.00
N ALA A 59 -4.97 -6.59 -5.27
CA ALA A 59 -6.17 -7.39 -4.96
C ALA A 59 -6.25 -8.70 -5.79
N ALA A 60 -5.59 -8.76 -6.94
CA ALA A 60 -5.52 -9.96 -7.77
C ALA A 60 -4.53 -11.01 -7.21
N VAL A 61 -3.55 -10.59 -6.39
CA VAL A 61 -2.56 -11.52 -5.82
C VAL A 61 -3.12 -12.29 -4.63
N GLU A 62 -3.96 -11.68 -3.78
CA GLU A 62 -4.60 -12.41 -2.66
C GLU A 62 -5.61 -13.47 -3.12
N THR A 63 -6.15 -13.36 -4.33
CA THR A 63 -7.05 -14.38 -4.89
C THR A 63 -6.31 -15.57 -5.51
N ALA A 64 -5.00 -15.45 -5.78
CA ALA A 64 -4.20 -16.56 -6.33
C ALA A 64 -3.77 -17.60 -5.28
N THR A 65 -3.73 -17.25 -3.99
CA THR A 65 -3.26 -18.14 -2.91
C THR A 65 -4.39 -18.95 -2.24
N ARG A 66 -5.61 -18.93 -2.79
CA ARG A 66 -6.70 -19.84 -2.41
C ARG A 66 -6.98 -20.86 -3.52
N ARG A 67 -6.01 -21.72 -3.81
CA ARG A 67 -6.33 -23.04 -4.36
C ARG A 67 -6.00 -24.11 -3.31
N PRO A 68 -7.00 -24.65 -2.61
CA PRO A 68 -6.80 -25.72 -1.66
C PRO A 68 -6.37 -26.98 -2.43
N GLY A 69 -5.12 -27.41 -2.22
CA GLY A 69 -4.66 -28.80 -2.32
C GLY A 69 -5.27 -29.71 -3.37
N GLU A 70 -5.43 -29.25 -4.61
CA GLU A 70 -6.01 -30.06 -5.68
C GLU A 70 -4.94 -31.01 -6.26
N GLN A 71 -5.07 -32.28 -5.87
CA GLN A 71 -4.58 -33.50 -6.51
C GLN A 71 -3.13 -33.52 -7.05
N ARG A 72 -2.22 -34.14 -6.29
CA ARG A 72 -1.13 -34.93 -6.88
C ARG A 72 -1.55 -36.41 -6.93
N GLY A 73 -2.33 -36.76 -7.94
CA GLY A 73 -2.29 -38.12 -8.46
C GLY A 73 -1.12 -38.26 -9.42
N ARG A 74 -0.07 -39.03 -9.08
CA ARG A 74 0.73 -39.76 -10.08
C ARG A 74 1.62 -40.86 -9.46
N ARG A 75 1.18 -42.11 -9.71
CA ARG A 75 1.89 -43.39 -9.87
C ARG A 75 3.22 -43.63 -9.14
N GLY A 76 3.20 -44.66 -8.28
CA GLY A 76 4.27 -45.62 -8.03
C GLY A 76 3.61 -46.95 -7.70
#